data_AF-S2W2Y3-F1
#
_entry.id   AF-S2W2Y3-F1
#
_cell.length_a   1.000
_cell.length_b   1.000
_cell.length_c   1.000
_cell.angle_alpha   90.00
_cell.angle_beta   90.00
_cell.angle_gamma   90.00
#
_symmetry.space_group_name_H-M   'P 1'
#
loop_
_entity.id
_entity.type
_entity.pdbx_description
1 polymer ?
#
loop_
_entity_poly.entity_id
_entity_poly.type
_entity_poly.pdbx_seq_one_letter_code
_entity_poly.pdbx_strand_id
1 'polypeptide(L)' 'MGIADYLLVAQAHSRKCLVVTSEQPAPNSKRKIKIPDACDAMNVSYFGPFDLYRKLGLRFH' A
#
# COMPACT_ATOMS: atom_id res chain seq x y z
N MET A 1 6.35 -2.18 -14.57
CA MET A 1 6.40 -1.61 -13.21
C MET A 1 7.02 -0.24 -13.36
N GLY A 2 6.30 0.83 -13.02
CA GLY A 2 6.94 2.14 -12.95
C GLY A 2 7.90 2.12 -11.77
N ILE A 3 9.11 2.67 -11.94
CA ILE A 3 10.10 2.79 -10.85
C ILE A 3 9.51 3.49 -9.60
N ALA A 4 8.48 4.31 -9.81
CA ALA A 4 7.75 5.02 -8.78
C ALA A 4 7.13 4.12 -7.71
N ASP A 5 6.54 2.97 -8.07
CA ASP A 5 5.82 2.11 -7.11
C ASP A 5 6.79 1.46 -6.11
N TYR A 6 7.93 0.97 -6.62
CA TYR A 6 8.99 0.39 -5.78
C TYR A 6 9.71 1.44 -4.93
N LEU A 7 9.98 2.62 -5.49
CA LEU A 7 10.60 3.71 -4.74
C LEU A 7 9.69 4.15 -3.59
N LEU A 8 8.38 4.22 -3.82
CA LEU A 8 7.39 4.59 -2.80
C LEU A 8 7.40 3.59 -1.63
N VAL A 9 7.38 2.28 -1.92
CA VAL A 9 7.44 1.23 -0.89
C VAL A 9 8.77 1.24 -0.15
N ALA A 10 9.89 1.41 -0.85
CA ALA A 10 11.22 1.50 -0.23
C ALA A 10 11.38 2.72 0.68
N GLN A 11 10.85 3.88 0.27
CA GLN A 11 10.82 5.08 1.09
C GLN A 11 9.93 4.90 2.33
N ALA A 12 8.77 4.25 2.18
CA ALA A 12 7.89 3.95 3.31
C ALA A 12 8.57 3.00 4.31
N HIS A 13 9.24 1.96 3.84
CA HIS A 13 10.03 1.05 4.68
C HIS A 13 11.14 1.80 5.43
N SER A 14 11.94 2.61 4.72
CA SER A 14 13.04 3.38 5.31
C SER A 14 12.56 4.34 6.41
N ARG A 15 11.39 4.96 6.23
CA ARG A 15 10.82 5.95 7.15
C ARG A 15 9.87 5.34 8.18
N LYS A 16 9.68 4.01 8.19
CA LYS A 16 8.66 3.30 9.00
C LYS A 16 7.26 3.91 8.83
N CYS A 17 6.95 4.38 7.63
CA CYS A 17 5.66 4.94 7.29
C CYS A 17 4.70 3.83 6.83
N LEU A 18 3.41 4.10 7.01
CA LEU A 18 2.35 3.24 6.49
C LEU A 18 1.96 3.69 5.08
N VAL A 19 1.80 2.75 4.16
CA VAL A 19 1.39 3.03 2.78
C VAL A 19 -0.13 2.98 2.68
N VAL A 20 -0.75 3.96 2.05
CA VAL A 20 -2.19 3.94 1.75
C VAL A 20 -2.38 3.78 0.24
N THR A 21 -3.09 2.74 -0.17
CA THR A 21 -3.32 2.43 -1.58
C THR A 21 -4.75 1.99 -1.82
N SER A 22 -5.34 2.45 -2.93
CA SER A 22 -6.65 2.01 -3.41
C SER A 22 -6.58 0.68 -4.19
N GLU A 23 -5.38 0.14 -4.42
CA GLU A 23 -5.22 -1.16 -5.07
C GLU A 23 -5.54 -2.31 -4.11
N GLN A 24 -6.22 -3.34 -4.61
CA GLN A 24 -6.41 -4.60 -3.89
C GLN A 24 -5.27 -5.58 -4.20
N PRO A 25 -4.80 -6.38 -3.22
CA PRO A 25 -3.75 -7.38 -3.45
C PRO A 25 -4.15 -8.34 -4.57
N ALA A 26 -3.19 -8.69 -5.42
CA ALA A 26 -3.38 -9.69 -6.45
C ALA A 26 -2.10 -10.50 -6.61
N PRO A 27 -1.78 -11.37 -5.63
CA PRO A 27 -0.53 -12.14 -5.62
C PRO A 27 -0.40 -13.06 -6.85
N ASN A 28 -1.52 -13.45 -7.47
CA ASN A 28 -1.55 -14.27 -8.69
C ASN A 28 -1.44 -13.47 -9.99
N SER A 29 -1.33 -12.13 -9.92
CA SER A 29 -1.21 -11.26 -11.09
C SER A 29 0.20 -11.36 -11.70
N LYS A 30 0.32 -12.09 -12.81
CA LYS A 30 1.59 -12.25 -13.55
C LYS A 30 1.99 -11.03 -14.38
N ARG A 31 1.07 -10.09 -14.60
CA ARG A 31 1.24 -8.96 -15.53
C ARG A 31 1.65 -7.67 -14.84
N LYS A 32 1.24 -7.49 -13.58
CA LYS A 32 1.52 -6.28 -12.80
C LYS A 32 1.58 -6.65 -11.32
N ILE A 33 2.71 -6.39 -10.65
CA ILE A 33 2.84 -6.41 -9.19
C ILE A 33 2.13 -5.17 -8.67
N LYS A 34 1.23 -5.34 -7.70
CA LYS A 34 0.49 -4.21 -7.11
C LYS A 34 1.19 -3.71 -5.86
N ILE A 35 0.86 -2.48 -5.44
CA ILE A 35 1.45 -1.88 -4.22
C ILE A 35 1.25 -2.77 -2.98
N PRO A 36 0.06 -3.36 -2.71
CA PRO A 36 -0.12 -4.25 -1.55
C PRO A 36 0.84 -5.44 -1.56
N ASP A 37 0.99 -6.09 -2.72
CA ASP A 37 1.85 -7.27 -2.86
C ASP A 37 3.33 -6.91 -2.65
N ALA A 38 3.74 -5.71 -3.10
CA ALA A 38 5.08 -5.19 -2.86
C ALA A 38 5.31 -4.81 -1.39
N CYS A 39 4.30 -4.23 -0.72
CA CYS A 39 4.34 -3.96 0.71
C CYS A 39 4.44 -5.26 1.51
N ASP A 40 3.69 -6.30 1.17
CA ASP A 40 3.76 -7.61 1.81
C ASP A 40 5.15 -8.24 1.67
N ALA A 41 5.73 -8.20 0.46
CA ALA A 41 7.07 -8.71 0.20
C ALA A 41 8.17 -7.96 1.00
N MET A 42 7.95 -6.66 1.25
CA MET A 42 8.87 -5.80 2.00
C MET A 42 8.53 -5.69 3.50
N ASN A 43 7.51 -6.44 3.96
CA ASN A 43 7.00 -6.40 5.33
C ASN A 43 6.61 -4.98 5.82
N VAL A 44 6.03 -4.17 4.92
CA VAL A 44 5.56 -2.81 5.18
C VAL A 44 4.05 -2.83 5.42
N SER A 45 3.59 -2.21 6.52
CA SER A 45 2.16 -2.07 6.77
C SER A 45 1.50 -1.17 5.74
N TYR A 46 0.34 -1.60 5.23
CA TYR A 46 -0.47 -0.81 4.32
C TYR A 46 -1.95 -0.81 4.74
N PHE A 47 -2.68 0.22 4.31
CA PHE A 47 -4.13 0.30 4.49
C PHE A 47 -4.83 0.66 3.18
N GLY A 48 -6.08 0.21 3.06
CA GLY A 48 -7.00 0.79 2.10
C GLY A 48 -7.36 2.22 2.51
N PRO A 49 -7.89 3.05 1.59
CA PRO A 49 -8.31 4.41 1.90
C PRO A 49 -9.40 4.41 2.97
N PHE A 50 -10.35 3.47 2.88
CA PHE A 50 -11.45 3.34 3.84
C PHE A 50 -10.98 2.92 5.23
N ASP A 51 -9.97 2.05 5.33
CA ASP A 51 -9.38 1.67 6.61
C ASP A 51 -8.69 2.87 7.27
N LEU A 52 -7.99 3.69 6.49
CA LEU A 52 -7.41 4.94 6.97
C LEU A 52 -8.50 5.89 7.47
N TYR A 53 -9.58 6.08 6.71
CA TYR A 53 -10.66 6.97 7.11
C TYR A 53 -11.31 6.52 8.43
N ARG A 54 -11.57 5.22 8.59
CA ARG A 54 -12.09 4.65 9.84
C ARG A 54 -11.12 4.87 10.99
N LYS A 55 -9.81 4.70 10.78
CA LYS A 55 -8.76 4.93 11.80
C LYS A 55 -8.65 6.39 12.22
N LEU A 56 -8.86 7.32 11.28
CA LEU A 56 -8.88 8.77 11.55
C LEU A 56 -10.20 9.25 12.17
N GLY A 57 -11.18 8.36 12.38
CA GLY A 57 -12.49 8.73 12.92
C GLY A 57 -13.35 9.54 11.95
N LEU A 58 -13.01 9.53 10.65
CA LEU A 58 -13.79 10.22 9.62
C LEU A 58 -15.12 9.48 9.46
N ARG A 59 -16.20 10.17 9.85
CA ARG A 59 -17.58 9.73 9.62
C ARG A 59 -18.04 10.35 8.31
N PHE A 60 -18.31 9.50 7.32
CA PHE A 60 -19.03 9.94 6.12
C PHE A 60 -20.49 10.17 6.55
N HIS A 61 -20.95 11.43 6.48
CA HIS A 61 -22.35 11.82 6.63
C HIS A 61 -23.02 11.82 5.26
#